data_AF-A0A7C7KW44-F1
#
_entry.id   AF-A0A7C7KW44-F1
#
_cell.length_a   1.000
_cell.length_b   1.000
_cell.length_c   1.000
_cell.angle_alpha   90.00
_cell.angle_beta   90.00
_cell.angle_gamma   90.00
#
_symmetry.space_group_name_H-M   'P 1'
#
loop_
_entity.id
_entity.type
_entity.pdbx_description
1 polymer ?
#
loop_
_entity_poly.entity_id
_entity_poly.type
_entity_poly.pdbx_seq_one_letter_code
_entity_poly.pdbx_strand_id
1 'polypeptide(L)' 'LREKGLLRKYKFVKILGDGELTKKLIVKAHAFSDSAKEKIEKAGGQIEILPIPKYQGKVGKRALNKQK' A
#
# COMPACT_ATOMS: atom_id res chain seq x y z
N LEU A 1 2.05 -5.97 12.68
CA LEU A 1 3.18 -6.57 11.92
C LEU A 1 4.51 -6.39 12.64
N ARG A 2 4.83 -5.18 13.14
CA ARG A 2 6.09 -4.91 13.85
C ARG A 2 6.21 -5.65 15.19
N GLU A 3 5.14 -5.72 15.97
CA GLU A 3 5.11 -6.47 17.24
C GLU A 3 5.33 -7.97 17.05
N LYS A 4 4.87 -8.52 15.92
CA LYS A 4 5.11 -9.91 15.54
C LYS A 4 6.50 -10.15 14.93
N GLY A 5 7.38 -9.15 14.91
CA GLY A 5 8.73 -9.27 14.35
C GLY A 5 8.82 -9.38 12.82
N LEU A 6 7.69 -9.32 12.10
CA LEU A 6 7.62 -9.53 10.64
C LEU A 6 8.07 -8.30 9.83
N LEU A 7 8.24 -7.14 10.48
CA LEU A 7 8.56 -5.89 9.79
C LEU A 7 9.64 -5.08 10.51
N ARG A 8 10.60 -4.56 9.73
CA ARG A 8 11.60 -3.59 10.22
C ARG A 8 11.03 -2.17 10.26
N LYS A 9 11.63 -1.32 11.10
CA LYS A 9 11.10 -0.02 11.59
C LYS A 9 10.63 0.98 10.51
N TYR A 10 11.16 0.95 9.29
CA TYR A 10 10.89 1.96 8.25
C TYR A 10 10.62 1.36 6.86
N LYS A 11 9.77 0.33 6.78
CA LYS A 11 9.43 -0.27 5.49
C LYS A 11 7.97 -0.06 5.10
N PHE A 12 7.77 0.29 3.84
CA PHE A 12 6.47 0.23 3.17
C PHE A 12 6.04 -1.23 3.00
N VAL A 13 4.73 -1.45 3.00
CA VAL A 13 4.14 -2.78 2.94
C VAL A 13 3.17 -2.82 1.77
N LYS A 14 3.39 -3.78 0.87
CA LYS A 14 2.47 -4.14 -0.20
C LYS A 14 1.83 -5.48 0.13
N ILE A 15 0.53 -5.59 -0.05
CA ILE A 15 -0.21 -6.83 0.13
C ILE A 15 -0.29 -7.56 -1.19
N LEU A 16 0.04 -8.85 -1.15
CA LEU A 16 -0.04 -9.78 -2.27
C LEU A 16 -1.13 -10.81 -1.98
N GLY A 17 -1.74 -11.32 -3.05
CA GLY A 17 -2.91 -12.20 -2.98
C GLY A 17 -2.56 -13.69 -3.01
N ASP A 18 -1.51 -14.12 -2.31
CA ASP A 18 -1.17 -15.55 -2.23
C ASP A 18 -1.91 -16.22 -1.06
N GLY A 19 -2.53 -17.37 -1.31
CA GLY A 19 -3.36 -18.08 -0.35
C GLY A 19 -4.82 -17.62 -0.29
N GLU A 20 -5.57 -18.18 0.65
CA GLU A 20 -7.01 -17.95 0.84
C GLU A 20 -7.30 -17.25 2.17
N LEU A 21 -8.22 -16.28 2.15
CA LEU A 21 -8.67 -15.54 3.32
C LEU A 21 -9.97 -16.16 3.85
N THR A 22 -9.87 -16.92 4.93
CA THR A 22 -11.04 -17.56 5.60
C THR A 22 -11.69 -16.67 6.66
N LYS A 23 -11.05 -15.56 7.03
CA LYS A 23 -11.54 -14.62 8.06
C LYS A 23 -11.69 -13.22 7.51
N LYS A 24 -12.75 -12.54 7.93
CA LYS A 24 -12.98 -11.12 7.67
C LYS A 24 -11.96 -10.29 8.44
N LEU A 25 -11.16 -9.50 7.72
CA LEU A 25 -10.13 -8.64 8.30
C LEU A 25 -10.18 -7.25 7.68
N ILE A 26 -9.85 -6.25 8.49
CA ILE A 26 -9.61 -4.88 8.04
C ILE A 26 -8.10 -4.74 7.87
N VAL A 27 -7.65 -4.47 6.66
CA VAL A 27 -6.23 -4.48 6.32
C VAL A 27 -5.76 -3.09 5.91
N LYS A 28 -4.81 -2.55 6.68
CA LYS A 28 -4.22 -1.23 6.44
C LYS A 28 -2.79 -1.38 5.89
N ALA A 29 -2.54 -0.94 4.66
CA ALA A 29 -1.21 -1.04 4.04
C ALA A 29 -0.98 0.04 2.98
N HIS A 30 0.25 0.15 2.50
CA HIS A 30 0.65 1.22 1.58
C HIS A 30 0.27 0.92 0.12
N ALA A 31 0.19 -0.36 -0.23
CA ALA A 31 -0.18 -0.82 -1.57
C ALA A 31 -0.83 -2.21 -1.52
N PHE A 32 -1.63 -2.53 -2.53
CA PHE A 32 -2.32 -3.81 -2.69
C PHE A 32 -2.20 -4.27 -4.15
N SER A 33 -1.92 -5.56 -4.39
CA SER A 33 -2.06 -6.14 -5.73
C SER A 33 -3.53 -6.33 -6.09
N ASP A 34 -3.84 -6.41 -7.38
CA ASP A 34 -5.22 -6.57 -7.85
C ASP A 34 -5.81 -7.90 -7.35
N SER A 35 -5.03 -8.97 -7.43
CA SER A 35 -5.37 -10.27 -6.86
C SER A 35 -5.65 -10.24 -5.35
N ALA A 36 -4.96 -9.37 -4.59
CA ALA A 36 -5.18 -9.24 -3.15
C ALA A 36 -6.49 -8.50 -2.86
N LYS A 37 -6.79 -7.43 -3.62
CA LYS A 37 -8.02 -6.65 -3.45
C LYS A 37 -9.25 -7.52 -3.66
N GLU A 38 -9.28 -8.25 -4.77
CA GLU A 38 -10.39 -9.16 -5.09
C GLU A 38 -10.61 -10.21 -4.00
N LYS A 39 -9.53 -10.79 -3.46
CA LYS A 39 -9.63 -11.79 -2.39
C LYS A 39 -10.12 -11.20 -1.08
N ILE A 40 -9.67 -9.99 -0.73
CA ILE A 40 -10.11 -9.30 0.48
C ILE A 40 -11.59 -8.92 0.36
N GLU A 41 -12.02 -8.43 -0.79
CA GLU A 41 -13.43 -8.09 -1.06
C GLU A 41 -14.33 -9.34 -1.07
N LYS A 42 -13.89 -10.43 -1.71
CA LYS A 42 -14.59 -11.73 -1.70
C LYS A 42 -14.72 -12.31 -0.29
N ALA A 43 -13.69 -12.15 0.54
CA ALA A 43 -13.74 -12.54 1.95
C ALA A 43 -14.62 -11.60 2.79
N GLY A 44 -15.13 -10.49 2.23
CA GLY A 44 -15.93 -9.48 2.94
C GLY A 44 -15.11 -8.63 3.91
N GLY A 45 -13.83 -8.43 3.62
CA GLY A 45 -12.91 -7.58 4.36
C GLY A 45 -12.89 -6.13 3.88
N GLN A 46 -12.11 -5.29 4.57
CA GLN A 46 -11.95 -3.86 4.23
C GLN A 46 -10.49 -3.51 3.96
N ILE A 47 -10.26 -2.58 3.04
CA ILE A 47 -8.94 -2.15 2.58
C ILE A 47 -8.76 -0.68 2.91
N GLU A 48 -7.74 -0.36 3.72
CA GLU A 48 -7.32 1.02 3.95
C GLU A 48 -5.91 1.26 3.39
N ILE A 49 -5.80 2.25 2.50
CA ILE A 49 -4.53 2.61 1.87
C ILE A 49 -3.85 3.71 2.68
N LEU A 50 -2.66 3.42 3.20
CA LEU A 50 -1.82 4.38 3.90
C LEU A 50 -1.04 5.25 2.90
N PRO A 51 -0.97 6.57 3.12
CA PRO A 51 -0.28 7.47 2.22
C PRO A 51 1.24 7.19 2.23
N ILE A 52 1.81 7.05 1.03
CA ILE A 52 3.25 6.99 0.86
C ILE A 52 3.75 8.44 0.72
N PRO A 53 4.76 8.89 1.48
CA PRO A 53 5.36 10.20 1.27
C PRO A 53 5.93 10.23 -0.15
N LYS A 54 5.33 11.05 -1.02
CA LYS A 54 5.83 11.23 -2.38
C LYS A 54 7.22 11.84 -2.27
N TYR A 55 8.23 11.20 -2.89
CA TYR A 55 9.52 11.82 -3.10
C TYR A 55 9.32 13.02 -4.04
N GLN A 56 9.21 14.22 -3.48
CA GLN A 56 9.20 15.48 -4.23
C GLN A 56 10.64 15.80 -4.67
N GLY A 57 11.22 14.95 -5.53
CA GLY A 57 12.51 15.22 -6.15
C GLY A 57 12.44 16.51 -6.98
N LYS A 58 13.46 17.37 -6.86
CA LYS A 58 13.63 18.65 -7.58
C LYS A 58 13.74 18.52 -9.12
N VAL A 59 13.28 17.43 -9.73
CA VAL A 59 13.39 17.18 -11.18
C VAL A 59 12.21 17.77 -11.97
N GLY A 60 11.03 17.92 -11.34
CA GLY A 60 9.86 18.52 -11.99
C GLY A 60 9.78 20.06 -11.95
N LYS A 61 10.57 20.73 -11.10
CA LYS A 61 10.45 22.20 -10.93
C LYS A 61 11.09 23.02 -12.07
N ARG A 62 11.91 22.40 -12.93
CA ARG A 62 12.48 23.05 -14.13
C ARG A 62 11.54 23.04 -15.33
N ALA A 63 10.63 22.07 -15.43
CA ALA A 63 9.68 21.99 -16.54
C ALA A 63 8.50 22.98 -16.40
N LEU A 64 8.18 23.40 -15.18
CA LEU A 64 7.05 24.32 -14.94
C LEU A 64 7.39 25.81 -15.10
N ASN A 65 8.67 26.17 -15.24
CA ASN A 65 9.09 27.58 -15.35
C ASN A 65 9.59 27.95 -16.75
N LYS A 66 9.13 27.23 -17.79
CA LYS A 66 9.50 27.48 -19.20
C LYS A 66 8.31 27.95 -20.06
N GLN A 67 7.21 28.35 -19.42
CA GLN A 67 6.00 28.86 -20.09
C GLN A 67 5.59 30.24 -19.56
N LYS A 68 6.52 31.00 -18.98
CA LYS A 68 6.29 32.39 -18.59
C LYS A 68 7.23 33.29 -19.37
#